data_AF-A0A059LJ13-F1
#
_entry.id   AF-A0A059LJ13-F1
#
_cell.length_a   1.000
_cell.length_b   1.000
_cell.length_c   1.000
_cell.angle_alpha   90.00
_cell.angle_beta   90.00
_cell.angle_gamma   90.00
#
_symmetry.space_group_name_H-M   'P 1'
#
loop_
_entity.id
_entity.type
_entity.pdbx_description
1 polymer ?
#
loop_
_entity_poly.entity_id
_entity_poly.type
_entity_poly.pdbx_seq_one_letter_code
_entity_poly.pdbx_strand_id
1 'polypeptide(L)'
;MEPETPSPSPVPPLVPIYTVGYNGHTHNSLVELLRAFGVQRVVDVRRFPSSSANPPFSKETLSKALPERGICYQSMAHELGGYADYMESPSFARALRNLTVLSQRLGPMALMCSEPQPQGCHRQLLCDALQVSGWRVLHLTGRGRESRAHALSPGAVLSDQGRLQYPRRSVPTPPSMQRLMQLVGSQGEPVSPREENRDPGGDKPEPGSASSSRLGVTKASQKAKTGPRQRMIDGYLVRKF
;
A
#
# COMPACT_ATOMS: atom_id res chain seq x y z
N MET A 1 -30.47 -51.95 1.99
CA MET A 1 -29.40 -51.30 2.76
C MET A 1 -28.64 -50.46 1.74
N GLU A 2 -29.12 -49.24 1.52
CA GLU A 2 -28.49 -48.34 0.53
C GLU A 2 -27.15 -47.84 1.07
N PRO A 3 -26.12 -47.67 0.23
CA PRO A 3 -24.85 -47.13 0.66
C PRO A 3 -25.03 -45.64 0.98
N GLU A 4 -24.91 -45.27 2.25
CA GLU A 4 -24.85 -43.87 2.64
C GLU A 4 -23.63 -43.21 1.96
N THR A 5 -23.91 -42.31 1.04
CA THR A 5 -22.88 -41.42 0.48
C THR A 5 -22.35 -40.53 1.60
N PRO A 6 -21.02 -40.44 1.82
CA PRO A 6 -20.49 -39.52 2.80
C PRO A 6 -20.83 -38.09 2.37
N SER A 7 -21.58 -37.39 3.23
CA SER A 7 -21.88 -35.97 3.12
C SER A 7 -20.59 -35.18 2.87
N PRO A 8 -20.52 -34.29 1.85
CA PRO A 8 -19.35 -33.44 1.69
C PRO A 8 -19.29 -32.48 2.88
N SER A 9 -18.32 -32.68 3.78
CA SER A 9 -17.97 -31.66 4.76
C SER A 9 -17.60 -30.36 4.01
N PRO A 10 -18.16 -29.20 4.37
CA PRO A 10 -17.89 -27.97 3.63
C PRO A 10 -16.53 -27.43 4.05
N VAL A 11 -15.85 -26.83 3.07
CA VAL A 11 -14.53 -26.18 3.06
C VAL A 11 -13.29 -27.08 3.21
N PRO A 12 -12.48 -27.26 2.14
CA PRO A 12 -11.11 -27.76 2.31
C PRO A 12 -10.36 -26.82 3.26
N PRO A 13 -9.36 -27.31 4.04
CA PRO A 13 -8.54 -26.42 4.85
C PRO A 13 -7.96 -25.35 3.91
N LEU A 14 -8.36 -24.09 4.12
CA LEU A 14 -7.95 -22.98 3.28
C LEU A 14 -6.42 -23.02 3.18
N VAL A 15 -5.91 -23.23 1.97
CA VAL A 15 -4.48 -23.15 1.69
C VAL A 15 -4.01 -21.81 2.24
N PRO A 16 -3.05 -21.78 3.18
CA PRO A 16 -2.63 -20.53 3.79
C PRO A 16 -2.02 -19.62 2.73
N ILE A 17 -2.25 -18.33 2.87
CA ILE A 17 -1.52 -17.32 2.09
C ILE A 17 -0.17 -17.13 2.77
N TYR A 18 0.90 -17.42 2.04
CA TYR A 18 2.25 -17.19 2.54
C TYR A 18 2.65 -15.75 2.31
N THR A 19 3.64 -15.26 3.05
CA THR A 19 4.26 -13.97 2.79
C THR A 19 5.76 -14.03 3.03
N VAL A 20 6.53 -13.23 2.30
CA VAL A 20 7.99 -13.26 2.35
C VAL A 20 8.58 -11.85 2.15
N GLY A 21 9.64 -11.56 2.88
CA GLY A 21 10.42 -10.33 2.73
C GLY A 21 11.73 -10.70 2.06
N TYR A 22 12.11 -10.05 0.96
CA TYR A 22 13.30 -10.51 0.23
C TYR A 22 14.62 -10.07 0.90
N ASN A 23 14.63 -9.01 1.72
CA ASN A 23 15.86 -8.59 2.40
C ASN A 23 16.37 -9.72 3.32
N GLY A 24 17.65 -10.05 3.20
CA GLY A 24 18.26 -11.19 3.88
C GLY A 24 18.30 -12.48 3.06
N HIS A 25 17.70 -12.50 1.87
CA HIS A 25 17.75 -13.62 0.93
C HIS A 25 18.58 -13.30 -0.30
N THR A 26 19.31 -14.30 -0.80
CA THR A 26 19.71 -14.38 -2.20
C THR A 26 18.56 -14.95 -3.04
N HIS A 27 18.60 -14.80 -4.37
CA HIS A 27 17.63 -15.44 -5.26
C HIS A 27 17.47 -16.94 -5.00
N ASN A 28 18.58 -17.67 -4.88
CA ASN A 28 18.54 -19.11 -4.67
C ASN A 28 17.90 -19.45 -3.32
N SER A 29 18.32 -18.76 -2.25
CA SER A 29 17.72 -19.00 -0.93
C SER A 29 16.23 -18.63 -0.86
N LEU A 30 15.79 -17.61 -1.62
CA LEU A 30 14.37 -17.28 -1.73
C LEU A 30 13.61 -18.38 -2.45
N VAL A 31 14.13 -18.87 -3.58
CA VAL A 31 13.49 -19.93 -4.37
C VAL A 31 13.40 -21.23 -3.56
N GLU A 32 14.47 -21.60 -2.86
CA GLU A 32 14.49 -22.77 -1.96
C GLU A 32 13.42 -22.65 -0.87
N LEU A 33 13.33 -21.47 -0.24
CA LEU A 33 12.29 -21.18 0.75
C LEU A 33 10.88 -21.31 0.16
N LEU A 34 10.63 -20.70 -1.00
CA LEU A 34 9.34 -20.78 -1.69
C LEU A 34 8.97 -22.24 -2.03
N ARG A 35 9.93 -23.01 -2.54
CA ARG A 35 9.73 -24.43 -2.89
C ARG A 35 9.48 -25.30 -1.66
N ALA A 36 10.15 -25.03 -0.53
CA ALA A 36 9.94 -25.76 0.72
C ALA A 36 8.49 -25.66 1.23
N PHE A 37 7.76 -24.60 0.85
CA PHE A 37 6.35 -24.40 1.17
C PHE A 37 5.40 -24.72 0.01
N GLY A 38 5.92 -25.25 -1.11
CA GLY A 38 5.13 -25.55 -2.30
C GLY A 38 4.53 -24.31 -2.96
N VAL A 39 5.14 -23.14 -2.76
CA VAL A 39 4.69 -21.89 -3.38
C VAL A 39 4.92 -21.96 -4.88
N GLN A 40 3.82 -21.81 -5.63
CA GLN A 40 3.84 -21.81 -7.09
C GLN A 40 3.80 -20.40 -7.67
N ARG A 41 3.49 -19.39 -6.84
CA ARG A 41 3.34 -18.00 -7.28
C ARG A 41 3.82 -17.00 -6.25
N VAL A 42 4.56 -16.01 -6.71
CA VAL A 42 4.89 -14.80 -5.97
C VAL A 42 4.03 -13.66 -6.48
N VAL A 43 3.28 -13.03 -5.56
CA VAL A 43 2.58 -11.78 -5.82
C VAL A 43 3.33 -10.64 -5.14
N ASP A 44 3.87 -9.74 -5.96
CA ASP A 44 4.65 -8.60 -5.52
C ASP A 44 3.75 -7.43 -5.16
N VAL A 45 3.67 -7.13 -3.88
CA VAL A 45 2.80 -6.08 -3.32
C VAL A 45 3.57 -4.80 -3.01
N ARG A 46 4.86 -4.73 -3.38
CA ARG A 46 5.70 -3.56 -3.15
C ARG A 46 5.18 -2.39 -3.97
N ARG A 47 5.12 -1.19 -3.38
CA ARG A 47 4.77 0.05 -4.09
C ARG A 47 5.68 0.34 -5.28
N PHE A 48 6.98 0.12 -5.10
CA PHE A 48 8.00 0.43 -6.10
C PHE A 48 8.89 -0.81 -6.35
N PRO A 49 8.40 -1.79 -7.12
CA PRO A 49 9.11 -3.05 -7.32
C PRO A 49 10.29 -2.91 -8.30
N SER A 50 10.43 -1.79 -9.00
CA SER A 50 11.44 -1.55 -10.05
C SER A 50 12.69 -0.81 -9.57
N SER A 51 13.03 -0.85 -8.28
CA SER A 51 14.14 -0.07 -7.72
C SER A 51 15.52 -0.53 -8.22
N SER A 52 16.33 0.42 -8.69
CA SER A 52 17.75 0.19 -9.06
C SER A 52 18.65 -0.09 -7.86
N ALA A 53 18.18 0.17 -6.63
CA ALA A 53 18.96 -0.06 -5.40
C ALA A 53 19.14 -1.56 -5.10
N ASN A 54 18.27 -2.42 -5.62
CA ASN A 54 18.38 -3.87 -5.48
C ASN A 54 18.07 -4.57 -6.81
N PRO A 55 18.98 -4.47 -7.81
CA PRO A 55 18.75 -5.00 -9.15
C PRO A 55 18.31 -6.48 -9.18
N PRO A 56 18.87 -7.39 -8.35
CA PRO A 56 18.42 -8.77 -8.31
C PRO A 56 16.93 -8.91 -7.99
N PHE A 57 16.40 -8.13 -7.05
CA PHE A 57 14.99 -8.20 -6.67
C PHE A 57 14.12 -7.18 -7.41
N SER A 58 14.59 -6.65 -8.54
CA SER A 58 13.78 -5.78 -9.38
C SER A 58 12.61 -6.56 -9.99
N LYS A 59 11.51 -5.87 -10.28
CA LYS A 59 10.36 -6.43 -11.02
C LYS A 59 10.80 -7.13 -12.29
N GLU A 60 11.71 -6.51 -13.05
CA GLU A 60 12.18 -7.05 -14.32
C GLU A 60 12.92 -8.37 -14.11
N THR A 61 13.88 -8.39 -13.19
CA THR A 61 14.65 -9.61 -12.90
C THR A 61 13.77 -10.72 -12.37
N LEU A 62 12.88 -10.44 -11.41
CA LEU A 62 11.98 -11.45 -10.84
C LEU A 62 10.97 -11.99 -11.85
N SER A 63 10.49 -11.16 -12.77
CA SER A 63 9.56 -11.58 -13.83
C SER A 63 10.16 -12.58 -14.81
N LYS A 64 11.49 -12.64 -14.92
CA LYS A 64 12.23 -13.61 -15.75
C LYS A 64 12.71 -14.79 -14.91
N ALA A 65 13.37 -14.50 -13.78
CA ALA A 65 14.08 -15.46 -12.96
C ALA A 65 13.18 -16.45 -12.20
N LEU A 66 11.98 -16.06 -11.79
CA LEU A 66 11.06 -16.94 -11.05
C LEU A 66 10.36 -17.95 -11.99
N PRO A 67 9.82 -17.55 -13.16
CA PRO A 67 9.21 -18.51 -14.09
C PRO A 67 10.18 -19.59 -14.60
N GLU A 68 11.45 -19.24 -14.86
CA GLU A 68 12.51 -20.21 -15.20
C GLU A 68 12.68 -21.31 -14.14
N ARG A 69 12.27 -21.03 -12.91
CA ARG A 69 12.34 -21.95 -11.77
C ARG A 69 10.99 -22.56 -11.41
N GLY A 70 9.98 -22.39 -12.28
CA GLY A 70 8.63 -22.94 -12.09
C GLY A 70 7.74 -22.15 -11.13
N ILE A 71 8.08 -20.88 -10.84
CA ILE A 71 7.31 -20.02 -9.93
C ILE A 71 6.76 -18.84 -10.74
N CYS A 72 5.45 -18.72 -10.84
CA CYS A 72 4.82 -17.57 -11.50
C CYS A 72 5.11 -16.28 -10.73
N TYR A 73 5.37 -15.19 -11.44
CA TYR A 73 5.50 -13.86 -10.86
C TYR A 73 4.37 -12.95 -11.36
N GLN A 74 3.72 -12.25 -10.43
CA GLN A 74 2.71 -11.23 -10.74
C GLN A 74 2.93 -10.02 -9.83
N SER A 75 2.82 -8.82 -10.37
CA SER A 75 2.88 -7.59 -9.58
C SER A 75 1.47 -7.02 -9.39
N MET A 76 1.15 -6.62 -8.16
CA MET A 76 -0.06 -5.89 -7.77
C MET A 76 0.32 -4.56 -7.08
N ALA A 77 1.43 -3.96 -7.51
CA ALA A 77 2.00 -2.76 -6.89
C ALA A 77 1.03 -1.56 -6.91
N HIS A 78 0.23 -1.44 -7.97
CA HIS A 78 -0.71 -0.33 -8.14
C HIS A 78 -1.91 -0.50 -7.20
N GLU A 79 -2.36 -1.73 -7.01
CA GLU A 79 -3.58 -2.07 -6.26
C GLU A 79 -3.33 -2.36 -4.78
N LEU A 80 -2.12 -2.74 -4.40
CA LEU A 80 -1.77 -3.16 -3.02
C LEU A 80 -0.54 -2.45 -2.45
N GLY A 81 0.09 -1.54 -3.19
CA GLY A 81 1.27 -0.80 -2.75
C GLY A 81 0.99 0.42 -1.86
N GLY A 82 -0.27 0.70 -1.53
CA GLY A 82 -0.69 1.85 -0.72
C GLY A 82 -0.65 1.62 0.80
N TYR A 83 -0.60 2.69 1.59
CA TYR A 83 -0.67 2.68 3.06
C TYR A 83 -2.12 2.72 3.58
N ALA A 84 -2.33 2.75 4.90
CA ALA A 84 -3.63 2.63 5.58
C ALA A 84 -4.78 3.45 4.96
N ASP A 85 -4.55 4.71 4.57
CA ASP A 85 -5.59 5.56 3.95
C ASP A 85 -6.14 4.97 2.63
N TYR A 86 -5.35 4.16 1.93
CA TYR A 86 -5.75 3.46 0.70
C TYR A 86 -6.54 2.18 0.99
N MET A 87 -6.44 1.59 2.19
CA MET A 87 -7.08 0.31 2.51
C MET A 87 -8.59 0.39 2.63
N GLU A 88 -9.12 1.57 2.92
CA GLU A 88 -10.56 1.80 2.98
C GLU A 88 -11.19 1.97 1.58
N SER A 89 -10.35 2.07 0.53
CA SER A 89 -10.79 2.29 -0.84
C SER A 89 -11.48 1.05 -1.45
N PRO A 90 -12.49 1.26 -2.31
CA PRO A 90 -13.09 0.16 -3.08
C PRO A 90 -12.09 -0.60 -3.96
N SER A 91 -11.05 0.07 -4.46
CA SER A 91 -9.96 -0.53 -5.23
C SER A 91 -9.16 -1.53 -4.41
N PHE A 92 -8.79 -1.17 -3.18
CA PHE A 92 -8.09 -2.09 -2.27
C PHE A 92 -8.96 -3.30 -1.94
N ALA A 93 -10.24 -3.08 -1.59
CA ALA A 93 -11.16 -4.16 -1.29
C ALA A 93 -11.32 -5.14 -2.48
N ARG A 94 -11.36 -4.63 -3.72
CA ARG A 94 -11.38 -5.45 -4.93
C ARG A 94 -10.07 -6.21 -5.12
N ALA A 95 -8.94 -5.56 -4.91
CA ALA A 95 -7.62 -6.17 -5.02
C ALA A 95 -7.43 -7.33 -4.02
N LEU A 96 -7.87 -7.12 -2.77
CA LEU A 96 -7.86 -8.15 -1.74
C LEU A 96 -8.73 -9.35 -2.13
N ARG A 97 -9.95 -9.11 -2.63
CA ARG A 97 -10.80 -10.20 -3.15
C ARG A 97 -10.13 -10.94 -4.31
N ASN A 98 -9.55 -10.22 -5.27
CA ASN A 98 -8.84 -10.85 -6.39
C ASN A 98 -7.70 -11.74 -5.91
N LEU A 99 -6.91 -11.30 -4.92
CA LEU A 99 -5.84 -12.09 -4.33
C LEU A 99 -6.37 -13.39 -3.69
N THR A 100 -7.47 -13.31 -2.95
CA THR A 100 -8.11 -14.49 -2.34
C THR A 100 -8.63 -15.50 -3.37
N VAL A 101 -9.24 -15.00 -4.45
CA VAL A 101 -9.69 -15.83 -5.58
C VAL A 101 -8.50 -16.47 -6.31
N LEU A 102 -7.41 -15.73 -6.53
CA LEU A 102 -6.18 -16.26 -7.13
C LEU A 102 -5.60 -17.39 -6.27
N SER A 103 -5.55 -17.21 -4.95
CA SER A 103 -5.07 -18.24 -4.02
C SER A 103 -5.92 -19.51 -4.08
N GLN A 104 -7.26 -19.36 -4.14
CA GLN A 104 -8.18 -20.50 -4.23
C GLN A 104 -8.07 -21.24 -5.57
N ARG A 105 -7.98 -20.51 -6.69
CA ARG A 105 -8.05 -21.11 -8.03
C ARG A 105 -6.71 -21.62 -8.54
N LEU A 106 -5.62 -20.98 -8.14
CA LEU A 106 -4.30 -21.19 -8.75
C LEU A 106 -3.26 -21.72 -7.76
N GLY A 107 -3.68 -22.11 -6.55
CA GLY A 107 -2.84 -22.81 -5.58
C GLY A 107 -1.98 -21.92 -4.69
N PRO A 108 -1.00 -22.52 -3.98
CA PRO A 108 -0.23 -21.85 -2.95
C PRO A 108 0.58 -20.67 -3.49
N MET A 109 0.48 -19.53 -2.80
CA MET A 109 1.11 -18.27 -3.20
C MET A 109 1.79 -17.57 -2.03
N ALA A 110 2.80 -16.74 -2.34
CA ALA A 110 3.48 -15.88 -1.40
C ALA A 110 3.36 -14.39 -1.77
N LEU A 111 2.94 -13.55 -0.81
CA LEU A 111 2.97 -12.09 -0.93
C LEU A 111 4.37 -11.57 -0.60
N MET A 112 4.99 -10.89 -1.55
CA MET A 112 6.37 -10.43 -1.41
C MET A 112 6.46 -8.93 -1.10
N CYS A 113 7.31 -8.63 -0.13
CA CYS A 113 7.62 -7.32 0.39
C CYS A 113 9.15 -7.13 0.46
N SER A 114 9.64 -5.92 0.79
CA SER A 114 11.08 -5.67 0.94
C SER A 114 11.59 -6.07 2.33
N GLU A 115 10.86 -5.69 3.38
CA GLU A 115 11.27 -5.85 4.77
C GLU A 115 11.23 -7.32 5.20
N PRO A 116 12.27 -7.84 5.90
CA PRO A 116 12.29 -9.25 6.34
C PRO A 116 11.12 -9.54 7.29
N GLN A 117 10.94 -8.67 8.28
CA GLN A 117 9.87 -8.75 9.26
C GLN A 117 8.62 -8.01 8.79
N PRO A 118 7.41 -8.52 9.06
CA PRO A 118 6.18 -7.83 8.72
C PRO A 118 5.93 -6.60 9.61
N GLN A 119 6.45 -6.55 10.84
CA GLN A 119 6.17 -5.45 11.78
C GLN A 119 6.60 -4.10 11.22
N GLY A 120 5.68 -3.15 11.17
CA GLY A 120 5.93 -1.77 10.73
C GLY A 120 6.10 -1.60 9.22
N CYS A 121 5.88 -2.64 8.40
CA CYS A 121 5.89 -2.51 6.95
C CYS A 121 4.47 -2.60 6.35
N HIS A 122 4.33 -2.23 5.08
CA HIS A 122 3.04 -2.26 4.37
C HIS A 122 2.41 -3.67 4.33
N ARG A 123 3.25 -4.71 4.32
CA ARG A 123 2.77 -6.10 4.37
C ARG A 123 2.05 -6.43 5.67
N GLN A 124 2.35 -5.78 6.81
CA GLN A 124 1.58 -5.98 8.05
C GLN A 124 0.10 -5.70 7.81
N LEU A 125 -0.18 -4.51 7.27
CA LEU A 125 -1.53 -4.02 7.08
C LEU A 125 -2.33 -4.91 6.12
N LEU A 126 -1.68 -5.36 5.05
CA LEU A 126 -2.28 -6.32 4.11
C LEU A 126 -2.57 -7.68 4.78
N CYS A 127 -1.67 -8.16 5.64
CA CYS A 127 -1.87 -9.43 6.35
C CYS A 127 -2.98 -9.34 7.39
N ASP A 128 -3.10 -8.21 8.08
CA ASP A 128 -4.19 -7.97 9.04
C ASP A 128 -5.53 -8.03 8.31
N ALA A 129 -5.65 -7.36 7.15
CA ALA A 129 -6.86 -7.38 6.33
C ALA A 129 -7.23 -8.79 5.84
N LEU A 130 -6.24 -9.60 5.44
CA LEU A 130 -6.46 -10.99 5.07
C LEU A 130 -6.93 -11.84 6.26
N GLN A 131 -6.29 -11.67 7.41
CA GLN A 131 -6.63 -12.44 8.62
C GLN A 131 -8.03 -12.12 9.13
N VAL A 132 -8.42 -10.83 9.15
CA VAL A 132 -9.79 -10.40 9.46
C VAL A 132 -10.81 -10.95 8.46
N SER A 133 -10.41 -11.12 7.20
CA SER A 133 -11.23 -11.73 6.16
C SER A 133 -11.29 -13.27 6.26
N GLY A 134 -10.78 -13.87 7.34
CA GLY A 134 -10.84 -15.31 7.62
C GLY A 134 -9.69 -16.14 7.01
N TRP A 135 -8.67 -15.51 6.42
CA TRP A 135 -7.55 -16.23 5.83
C TRP A 135 -6.46 -16.54 6.83
N ARG A 136 -5.94 -17.76 6.79
CA ARG A 136 -4.71 -18.11 7.51
C ARG A 136 -3.52 -17.52 6.76
N VAL A 137 -2.79 -16.61 7.41
CA VAL A 137 -1.60 -15.98 6.85
C VAL A 137 -0.34 -16.48 7.58
N LEU A 138 0.65 -16.94 6.82
CA LEU A 138 1.91 -17.45 7.35
C LEU A 138 3.09 -16.66 6.77
N HIS A 139 3.95 -16.11 7.64
CA HIS A 139 5.19 -15.45 7.24
C HIS A 139 6.28 -16.51 7.09
N LEU A 140 6.85 -16.62 5.89
CA LEU A 140 8.03 -17.43 5.63
C LEU A 140 9.24 -16.75 6.25
N THR A 141 9.94 -17.45 7.13
CA THR A 141 11.08 -16.93 7.90
C THR A 141 12.28 -17.84 7.74
N GLY A 142 13.49 -17.30 7.92
CA GLY A 142 14.71 -18.12 8.03
C GLY A 142 15.18 -18.75 6.70
N ARG A 143 15.95 -19.84 6.82
CA ARG A 143 16.50 -20.61 5.70
C ARG A 143 16.03 -22.05 5.82
N GLY A 144 14.83 -22.35 5.33
CA GLY A 144 14.24 -23.69 5.45
C GLY A 144 12.72 -23.66 5.52
N ARG A 145 12.10 -24.73 6.02
CA ARG A 145 10.64 -24.84 6.15
C ARG A 145 10.13 -24.22 7.45
N GLU A 146 10.55 -22.99 7.74
CA GLU A 146 10.16 -22.24 8.92
C GLU A 146 9.12 -21.18 8.57
N SER A 147 8.05 -21.11 9.37
CA SER A 147 7.04 -20.07 9.20
C SER A 147 6.44 -19.65 10.53
N ARG A 148 6.00 -18.40 10.60
CA ARG A 148 5.30 -17.82 11.75
C ARG A 148 3.90 -17.39 11.34
N ALA A 149 2.89 -17.76 12.12
CA ALA A 149 1.54 -17.25 11.91
C ALA A 149 1.48 -15.72 12.03
N HIS A 150 0.66 -15.09 11.19
CA HIS A 150 0.36 -13.69 11.37
C HIS A 150 -0.44 -13.49 12.66
N ALA A 151 -0.08 -12.46 13.40
CA ALA A 151 -0.82 -11.98 14.55
C ALA A 151 -1.26 -10.56 14.23
N LEU A 152 -2.54 -10.26 14.50
CA LEU A 152 -3.10 -8.94 14.25
C LEU A 152 -2.23 -7.88 14.92
N SER A 153 -1.97 -6.81 14.18
CA SER A 153 -1.18 -5.70 14.68
C SER A 153 -1.88 -5.03 15.88
N PRO A 154 -1.13 -4.53 16.89
CA PRO A 154 -1.74 -3.97 18.11
C PRO A 154 -2.69 -2.79 17.89
N GLY A 155 -2.61 -2.13 16.72
CA GLY A 155 -3.49 -1.02 16.34
C GLY A 155 -4.63 -1.41 15.40
N ALA A 156 -4.79 -2.69 15.07
CA ALA A 156 -5.89 -3.20 14.28
C ALA A 156 -7.18 -3.16 15.11
N VAL A 157 -8.08 -2.24 14.77
CA VAL A 157 -9.41 -2.12 15.40
C VAL A 157 -10.46 -2.52 14.37
N LEU A 158 -11.42 -3.36 14.76
CA LEU A 158 -12.59 -3.65 13.92
C LEU A 158 -13.68 -2.63 14.24
N SER A 159 -14.24 -2.02 13.20
CA SER A 159 -15.46 -1.23 13.33
C SER A 159 -16.67 -2.13 13.58
N ASP A 160 -17.79 -1.53 14.00
CA ASP A 160 -19.07 -2.24 14.18
C ASP A 160 -19.56 -2.94 12.91
N GLN A 161 -19.09 -2.51 11.74
CA GLN A 161 -19.38 -3.12 10.44
C GLN A 161 -18.34 -4.19 10.03
N GLY A 162 -17.45 -4.60 10.94
CA GLY A 162 -16.39 -5.57 10.69
C GLY A 162 -15.28 -5.06 9.77
N ARG A 163 -15.16 -3.75 9.57
CA ARG A 163 -14.09 -3.17 8.73
C ARG A 163 -12.87 -2.89 9.59
N LEU A 164 -11.70 -3.26 9.07
CA LEU A 164 -10.42 -3.01 9.72
C LEU A 164 -10.05 -1.52 9.64
N GLN A 165 -9.77 -0.93 10.79
CA GLN A 165 -9.36 0.46 10.97
C GLN A 165 -8.05 0.52 11.75
N TYR A 166 -7.24 1.51 11.39
CA TYR A 166 -6.00 1.85 12.09
C TYR A 166 -6.13 3.27 12.60
N PRO A 167 -6.74 3.49 13.78
CA PRO A 167 -6.84 4.82 14.33
C PRO A 167 -5.43 5.40 14.41
N ARG A 168 -5.23 6.56 13.77
CA ARG A 168 -3.98 7.31 13.95
C ARG A 168 -3.78 7.45 15.45
N ARG A 169 -2.60 7.10 15.96
CA ARG A 169 -2.23 7.49 17.33
C ARG A 169 -2.53 8.98 17.42
N SER A 170 -3.50 9.36 18.24
CA SER A 170 -3.77 10.75 18.52
C SER A 170 -2.47 11.31 19.06
N VAL A 171 -1.81 12.18 18.28
CA VAL A 171 -0.73 12.97 18.84
C VAL A 171 -1.41 13.83 19.91
N PRO A 172 -1.01 13.74 21.19
CA PRO A 172 -1.58 14.60 22.22
C PRO A 172 -1.47 16.03 21.70
N THR A 173 -2.60 16.76 21.68
CA THR A 173 -2.60 18.16 21.22
C THR A 173 -1.48 18.87 21.96
N PRO A 174 -0.47 19.44 21.27
CA PRO A 174 0.63 20.11 21.94
C PRO A 174 0.07 21.20 22.89
N PRO A 175 0.68 21.44 24.06
CA PRO A 175 0.15 22.42 25.03
C PRO A 175 -0.10 23.81 24.42
N SER A 176 0.68 24.20 23.42
CA SER A 176 0.49 25.43 22.64
C SER A 176 -0.83 25.44 21.84
N MET A 177 -1.18 24.32 21.21
CA MET A 177 -2.42 24.19 20.44
C MET A 177 -3.64 23.97 21.34
N GLN A 178 -3.47 23.35 22.52
CA GLN A 178 -4.52 23.30 23.54
C GLN A 178 -4.89 24.70 24.03
N ARG A 179 -3.87 25.55 24.26
CA ARG A 179 -4.07 26.94 24.67
C ARG A 179 -4.80 27.76 23.60
N LEU A 180 -4.43 27.58 22.33
CA LEU A 180 -5.11 28.23 21.21
C LEU A 180 -6.57 27.78 21.07
N MET A 181 -6.85 26.47 21.19
CA MET A 181 -8.21 25.95 21.14
C MET A 181 -9.09 26.44 22.30
N GLN A 182 -8.52 26.63 23.49
CA GLN A 182 -9.21 27.25 24.64
C GLN A 182 -9.49 28.74 24.41
N LEU A 183 -8.60 29.44 23.70
CA LEU A 183 -8.78 30.85 23.34
C LEU A 183 -9.79 31.06 22.22
N VAL A 184 -9.91 30.11 21.28
CA VAL A 184 -10.88 30.16 20.16
C VAL A 184 -12.25 29.59 20.58
N GLY A 185 -12.31 28.76 21.62
CA GLY A 185 -13.54 28.16 22.16
C GLY A 185 -14.43 29.09 22.99
N SER A 186 -14.14 30.40 23.03
CA SER A 186 -15.06 31.38 23.60
C SER A 186 -15.28 32.52 22.61
N GLN A 187 -16.53 32.66 22.18
CA GLN A 187 -17.11 33.70 21.32
C GLN A 187 -17.05 33.47 19.81
N GLY A 188 -18.20 33.08 19.26
CA GLY A 188 -18.50 33.07 17.83
C GLY A 188 -19.88 32.48 17.56
N GLU A 189 -20.94 33.22 17.90
CA GLU A 189 -22.31 32.95 17.42
C GLU A 189 -22.32 32.78 15.89
N PRO A 190 -23.17 31.89 15.34
CA PRO A 190 -23.24 31.67 13.90
C PRO A 190 -23.80 32.93 13.21
N VAL A 191 -22.98 33.56 12.37
CA VAL A 191 -23.44 34.63 11.47
C VAL A 191 -24.24 33.97 10.35
N SER A 192 -25.56 34.11 10.41
CA SER A 192 -26.50 33.74 9.34
C SER A 192 -26.15 34.46 8.02
N PRO A 193 -26.20 33.77 6.86
CA PRO A 193 -26.00 34.42 5.57
C PRO A 193 -27.11 35.44 5.31
N ARG A 194 -26.76 36.70 5.08
CA ARG A 194 -27.69 37.69 4.53
C ARG A 194 -27.96 37.36 3.06
N GLU A 195 -29.22 37.14 2.76
CA GLU A 195 -29.77 37.23 1.41
C GLU A 195 -29.58 38.66 0.88
N GLU A 196 -28.97 38.81 -0.29
CA GLU A 196 -29.13 40.01 -1.10
C GLU A 196 -29.40 39.60 -2.56
N ASN A 197 -30.53 40.11 -3.04
CA ASN A 197 -31.23 39.75 -4.25
C ASN A 197 -30.56 40.28 -5.54
N ARG A 198 -30.60 39.43 -6.58
CA ARG A 198 -30.91 39.68 -8.01
C ARG A 198 -30.48 41.02 -8.68
N ASP A 199 -29.59 40.87 -9.67
CA ASP A 199 -29.59 41.33 -11.11
C ASP A 199 -30.67 42.33 -11.59
N PRO A 200 -30.48 43.15 -12.69
CA PRO A 200 -29.70 42.81 -13.90
C PRO A 200 -28.96 43.95 -14.66
N GLY A 201 -28.01 43.54 -15.53
CA GLY A 201 -27.88 44.04 -16.91
C GLY A 201 -26.93 45.21 -17.22
N GLY A 202 -26.12 45.06 -18.28
CA GLY A 202 -25.53 46.21 -19.00
C GLY A 202 -24.17 45.99 -19.67
N ASP A 203 -24.21 45.54 -20.92
CA ASP A 203 -23.35 45.84 -22.07
C ASP A 203 -21.79 45.81 -22.06
N LYS A 204 -21.29 45.23 -23.15
CA LYS A 204 -19.90 45.17 -23.66
C LYS A 204 -19.43 46.55 -24.17
N PRO A 205 -18.10 46.85 -24.25
CA PRO A 205 -17.33 46.48 -25.46
C PRO A 205 -15.83 46.14 -25.24
N GLU A 206 -15.28 45.34 -26.17
CA GLU A 206 -13.82 45.29 -26.47
C GLU A 206 -13.41 46.50 -27.34
N PRO A 207 -12.11 46.85 -27.45
CA PRO A 207 -11.28 46.24 -28.51
C PRO A 207 -9.77 46.15 -28.19
N GLY A 208 -9.04 45.38 -29.00
CA GLY A 208 -7.79 45.92 -29.57
C GLY A 208 -6.47 45.20 -29.28
N SER A 209 -6.04 44.44 -30.29
CA SER A 209 -4.71 43.89 -30.57
C SER A 209 -3.48 44.76 -30.28
N ALA A 210 -2.37 44.15 -29.88
CA ALA A 210 -1.03 44.44 -30.44
C ALA A 210 -0.01 43.33 -30.11
N SER A 211 0.59 42.77 -31.15
CA SER A 211 1.76 41.90 -31.11
C SER A 211 3.05 42.70 -30.91
N SER A 212 4.08 42.14 -30.27
CA SER A 212 5.46 42.23 -30.78
C SER A 212 6.42 41.23 -30.12
N SER A 213 6.86 40.27 -30.94
CA SER A 213 8.26 39.93 -31.26
C SER A 213 9.41 40.10 -30.23
N ARG A 214 10.06 38.95 -29.97
CA ARG A 214 11.47 38.59 -30.30
C ARG A 214 12.67 39.29 -29.61
N LEU A 215 13.49 38.45 -28.98
CA LEU A 215 14.98 38.34 -28.91
C LEU A 215 15.35 37.95 -27.46
N GLY A 216 15.99 36.82 -27.14
CA GLY A 216 17.22 36.30 -27.70
C GLY A 216 18.40 36.90 -26.95
N VAL A 217 19.09 36.11 -26.11
CA VAL A 217 20.57 36.09 -25.90
C VAL A 217 20.94 35.21 -24.70
N THR A 218 22.08 34.55 -24.89
CA THR A 218 22.77 33.51 -24.13
C THR A 218 23.54 34.04 -22.91
N LYS A 219 23.74 33.19 -21.87
CA LYS A 219 25.06 32.72 -21.40
C LYS A 219 25.03 31.99 -20.04
N ALA A 220 25.69 30.82 -20.06
CA ALA A 220 26.73 30.35 -19.14
C ALA A 220 26.49 30.24 -17.60
N SER A 221 26.63 28.99 -17.16
CA SER A 221 27.41 28.51 -16.00
C SER A 221 27.18 29.11 -14.61
N GLN A 222 26.68 28.26 -13.71
CA GLN A 222 27.37 27.95 -12.45
C GLN A 222 26.79 26.65 -11.83
N LYS A 223 27.58 25.57 -11.85
CA LYS A 223 27.32 24.33 -11.10
C LYS A 223 27.56 24.60 -9.61
N ALA A 224 26.52 24.96 -8.88
CA ALA A 224 26.52 24.91 -7.43
C ALA A 224 26.28 23.47 -6.96
N LYS A 225 27.30 22.84 -6.37
CA LYS A 225 27.18 21.59 -5.60
C LYS A 225 26.16 21.81 -4.47
N THR A 226 24.93 21.37 -4.68
CA THR A 226 23.89 21.32 -3.66
C THR A 226 23.70 19.87 -3.24
N GLY A 227 23.93 19.60 -1.95
CA GLY A 227 23.57 18.33 -1.33
C GLY A 227 22.09 18.00 -1.50
N PRO A 228 21.66 16.77 -1.15
CA PRO A 228 20.33 16.26 -1.49
C PRO A 228 19.22 17.19 -0.98
N ARG A 229 18.53 17.85 -1.92
CA ARG A 229 17.33 18.64 -1.64
C ARG A 229 16.21 17.71 -1.17
N GLN A 230 15.83 17.85 0.10
CA GLN A 230 14.61 17.28 0.66
C GLN A 230 13.42 17.95 -0.03
N ARG A 231 12.48 17.16 -0.57
CA ARG A 231 11.18 17.67 -1.04
C ARG A 231 10.10 17.15 -0.10
N MET A 232 9.30 18.09 0.38
CA MET A 232 8.04 17.83 1.07
C MET A 232 7.00 17.46 0.02
N ILE A 233 6.34 16.31 0.19
CA ILE A 233 5.13 15.95 -0.56
C ILE A 233 4.09 15.59 0.51
N ASP A 234 2.95 16.27 0.51
CA ASP A 234 1.80 16.04 1.40
C ASP A 234 2.13 15.96 2.91
N GLY A 235 3.07 16.79 3.38
CA GLY A 235 3.37 16.91 4.81
C GLY A 235 4.16 15.74 5.43
N TYR A 236 4.68 14.80 4.64
CA TYR A 236 5.52 13.70 5.14
C TYR A 236 6.98 13.87 4.73
N LEU A 237 7.88 13.64 5.70
CA LEU A 237 9.33 13.69 5.52
C LEU A 237 9.82 12.36 4.91
N VAL A 238 9.98 12.31 3.59
CA VAL A 238 10.53 11.12 2.92
C VAL A 238 12.06 11.11 3.09
N ARG A 239 12.56 10.23 3.96
CA ARG A 239 13.99 9.88 3.97
C ARG A 239 14.28 8.99 2.75
N LYS A 240 15.22 9.39 1.89
CA LYS A 240 15.80 8.50 0.88
C LYS A 240 16.55 7.38 1.59
N PHE A 241 16.19 6.13 1.31
CA PHE A 241 17.05 4.95 1.52
C PHE A 241 17.87 4.70 0.26
#